data_AF-A0AAN9UUP8-F1
#
_entry.id   AF-A0AAN9UUP8-F1
#
_cell.length_a   1.000
_cell.length_b   1.000
_cell.length_c   1.000
_cell.angle_alpha   90.00
_cell.angle_beta   90.00
_cell.angle_gamma   90.00
#
_symmetry.space_group_name_H-M   'P 1'
#
loop_
_entity.id
_entity.type
_entity.pdbx_description
1 polymer ?
#
loop_
_entity_poly.entity_id
_entity_poly.type
_entity_poly.pdbx_seq_one_letter_code
_entity_poly.pdbx_strand_id
1 'polypeptide(L)'
;MDHQANTQELVGSADLLKKSIGEDLLPLALAVQDVDVTFGKVERRFFGNPRSPLDCEADDIIAFVDAYLPQIAPDAIVLRRDVDPNAVTKLLEFHEVVDHYAPIIANLALASIPAQKGHHKSCSETEIARFKKALYILHLTTILFTRDDQLNPATAARADDIEPAWIHFWSKFAPWELQQTRCAHDLLARHTQNVSNANPMQRRGKPYKKTFSQGVLRAFVINEGLVDLRHLEGLASKHHLRVAIDKFEEFSPNWARLEPWYKKHDKMYLEQTDDSTQLDVSSILAKHPEAESGPSDSWMHTLLQMHVDDAIFQAGSDSLFHCGQHAIEWGYAFWDRERLDAASRGLLPTTAEMQDVSDITVFTEDVDYNADFRLHSGCTCKKGRY
;
A
#
# COMPACT_ATOMS: atom_id res chain seq x y z
N MET A 1 15.61 5.68 44.87
CA MET A 1 16.74 5.53 43.91
C MET A 1 16.31 4.82 42.63
N ASP A 2 15.08 4.27 42.55
CA ASP A 2 14.60 3.54 41.36
C ASP A 2 14.17 4.44 40.17
N HIS A 3 13.93 5.74 40.40
CA HIS A 3 13.51 6.64 39.33
C HIS A 3 14.61 6.94 38.30
N GLN A 4 15.89 6.97 38.71
CA GLN A 4 16.99 7.28 37.80
C GLN A 4 17.39 6.10 36.89
N ALA A 5 17.22 4.86 37.37
CA ALA A 5 17.47 3.65 36.58
C ALA A 5 16.42 3.47 35.47
N ASN A 6 15.12 3.61 35.80
CA ASN A 6 14.05 3.51 34.79
C ASN A 6 14.17 4.58 33.70
N THR A 7 14.58 5.80 34.06
CA THR A 7 14.71 6.88 33.07
C THR A 7 15.84 6.63 32.07
N GLN A 8 16.94 5.99 32.48
CA GLN A 8 18.05 5.66 31.57
C GLN A 8 17.72 4.52 30.60
N GLU A 9 16.97 3.49 31.03
CA GLU A 9 16.57 2.38 30.17
C GLU A 9 15.52 2.81 29.12
N LEU A 10 14.63 3.73 29.49
CA LEU A 10 13.61 4.29 28.58
C LEU A 10 14.22 5.16 27.47
N VAL A 11 15.19 6.01 27.81
CA VAL A 11 15.94 6.82 26.82
C VAL A 11 16.69 5.91 25.83
N GLY A 12 17.30 4.82 26.31
CA GLY A 12 18.00 3.86 25.45
C GLY A 12 17.09 3.14 24.46
N SER A 13 15.83 2.85 24.84
CA SER A 13 14.87 2.14 24.00
C SER A 13 14.29 3.03 22.89
N ALA A 14 13.97 4.28 23.21
CA ALA A 14 13.52 5.28 22.24
C ALA A 14 14.59 5.56 21.17
N ASP A 15 15.84 5.77 21.60
CA ASP A 15 16.96 6.01 20.69
C ASP A 15 17.24 4.81 19.77
N LEU A 16 17.11 3.59 20.31
CA LEU A 16 17.25 2.37 19.52
C LEU A 16 16.17 2.28 18.43
N LEU A 17 14.90 2.52 18.78
CA LEU A 17 13.80 2.46 17.82
C LEU A 17 13.93 3.51 16.74
N LYS A 18 14.27 4.75 17.10
CA LYS A 18 14.53 5.84 16.13
C LYS A 18 15.68 5.49 15.19
N LYS A 19 16.77 4.92 15.70
CA LYS A 19 17.93 4.53 14.91
C LYS A 19 17.63 3.38 13.95
N SER A 20 16.85 2.40 14.39
CA SER A 20 16.58 1.18 13.60
C SER A 20 15.43 1.39 12.60
N ILE A 21 14.32 1.99 13.03
CA ILE A 21 13.09 2.12 12.23
C ILE A 21 13.07 3.44 11.44
N GLY A 22 13.70 4.49 11.97
CA GLY A 22 13.63 5.84 11.44
C GLY A 22 12.45 6.63 12.02
N GLU A 23 12.61 7.95 12.13
CA GLU A 23 11.63 8.83 12.76
C GLU A 23 10.31 8.88 11.97
N ASP A 24 10.36 8.80 10.64
CA ASP A 24 9.18 8.88 9.77
C ASP A 24 8.30 7.62 9.84
N LEU A 25 8.88 6.45 10.13
CA LEU A 25 8.18 5.17 10.15
C LEU A 25 7.76 4.76 11.56
N LEU A 26 8.39 5.32 12.60
CA LEU A 26 8.13 4.95 13.98
C LEU A 26 6.66 5.13 14.41
N PRO A 27 5.93 6.21 14.03
CA PRO A 27 4.51 6.33 14.35
C PRO A 27 3.66 5.19 13.79
N LEU A 28 3.94 4.77 12.55
CA LEU A 28 3.25 3.65 11.91
C LEU A 28 3.61 2.31 12.58
N ALA A 29 4.87 2.13 12.98
CA ALA A 29 5.29 0.93 13.69
C ALA A 29 4.60 0.80 15.05
N LEU A 30 4.49 1.89 15.80
CA LEU A 30 3.75 1.95 17.06
C LEU A 30 2.27 1.64 16.85
N ALA A 31 1.65 2.21 15.81
CA ALA A 31 0.28 1.89 15.44
C ALA A 31 0.10 0.37 15.18
N VAL A 32 1.01 -0.25 14.42
CA VAL A 32 0.96 -1.69 14.14
C VAL A 32 1.04 -2.51 15.43
N GLN A 33 1.89 -2.12 16.38
CA GLN A 33 2.05 -2.85 17.63
C GLN A 33 0.86 -2.67 18.59
N ASP A 34 0.24 -1.49 18.59
CA ASP A 34 -0.81 -1.16 19.55
C ASP A 34 -2.22 -1.48 19.08
N VAL A 35 -2.40 -1.83 17.81
CA VAL A 35 -3.71 -2.27 17.30
C VAL A 35 -4.21 -3.50 18.05
N ASP A 36 -3.33 -4.47 18.32
CA ASP A 36 -3.64 -5.68 19.10
C ASP A 36 -3.87 -5.40 20.58
N VAL A 37 -3.27 -4.32 21.11
CA VAL A 37 -3.48 -3.89 22.50
C VAL A 37 -4.84 -3.21 22.62
N THR A 38 -5.22 -2.43 21.62
CA THR A 38 -6.42 -1.59 21.62
C THR A 38 -7.67 -2.42 21.33
N PHE A 39 -7.65 -3.26 20.29
CA PHE A 39 -8.81 -4.02 19.81
C PHE A 39 -8.78 -5.49 20.24
N GLY A 40 -7.84 -5.85 21.12
CA GLY A 40 -7.56 -7.23 21.50
C GLY A 40 -6.74 -7.96 20.45
N LYS A 41 -6.16 -9.11 20.85
CA LYS A 41 -5.37 -9.94 19.92
C LYS A 41 -6.25 -10.36 18.76
N VAL A 42 -5.96 -9.83 17.58
CA VAL A 42 -6.67 -10.19 16.39
C VAL A 42 -6.04 -11.47 15.84
N GLU A 43 -6.31 -12.61 16.51
CA GLU A 43 -5.76 -13.91 16.14
C GLU A 43 -5.98 -14.16 14.64
N ARG A 44 -4.90 -14.10 13.86
CA ARG A 44 -4.91 -14.55 12.47
C ARG A 44 -5.03 -16.06 12.48
N ARG A 45 -6.25 -16.54 12.43
CA ARG A 45 -6.55 -17.97 12.36
C ARG A 45 -6.31 -18.46 10.93
N PHE A 46 -5.06 -18.82 10.67
CA PHE A 46 -4.57 -19.80 9.69
C PHE A 46 -4.29 -19.41 8.23
N PHE A 47 -3.16 -19.94 7.78
CA PHE A 47 -2.68 -20.28 6.43
C PHE A 47 -3.76 -20.61 5.39
N GLY A 48 -4.42 -19.57 4.87
CA GLY A 48 -5.43 -19.66 3.83
C GLY A 48 -6.88 -19.69 4.32
N ASN A 49 -7.15 -19.47 5.59
CA ASN A 49 -8.53 -19.29 6.07
C ASN A 49 -8.88 -17.80 6.09
N PRO A 50 -10.08 -17.42 5.66
CA PRO A 50 -10.49 -16.02 5.68
C PRO A 50 -10.63 -15.49 7.11
N ARG A 51 -10.14 -14.27 7.35
CA ARG A 51 -10.15 -13.59 8.66
C ARG A 51 -11.53 -13.02 8.97
N SER A 52 -11.92 -13.07 10.25
CA SER A 52 -13.11 -12.36 10.71
C SER A 52 -12.87 -10.83 10.72
N PRO A 53 -13.90 -10.03 10.40
CA PRO A 53 -13.85 -8.58 10.62
C PRO A 53 -13.49 -8.23 12.06
N LEU A 54 -12.82 -7.10 12.27
CA LEU A 54 -12.71 -6.52 13.60
C LEU A 54 -14.10 -6.20 14.15
N ASP A 55 -14.34 -6.61 15.39
CA ASP A 55 -15.58 -6.36 16.13
C ASP A 55 -15.39 -5.14 17.05
N CYS A 56 -15.47 -3.94 16.47
CA CYS A 56 -15.29 -2.65 17.16
C CYS A 56 -16.06 -1.53 16.47
N GLU A 57 -16.43 -0.44 17.14
CA GLU A 57 -17.18 0.62 16.46
C GLU A 57 -16.28 1.45 15.54
N ALA A 58 -16.84 2.07 14.49
CA ALA A 58 -16.09 2.95 13.60
C ALA A 58 -15.41 4.11 14.36
N ASP A 59 -16.09 4.66 15.36
CA ASP A 59 -15.58 5.72 16.24
C ASP A 59 -14.33 5.28 17.02
N ASP A 60 -14.22 4.00 17.41
CA ASP A 60 -13.04 3.49 18.10
C ASP A 60 -11.84 3.42 17.15
N ILE A 61 -12.07 3.04 15.90
CA ILE A 61 -11.02 3.05 14.85
C ILE A 61 -10.59 4.49 14.56
N ILE A 62 -11.53 5.43 14.46
CA ILE A 62 -11.23 6.86 14.26
C ILE A 62 -10.38 7.41 15.41
N ALA A 63 -10.77 7.15 16.65
CA ALA A 63 -10.03 7.58 17.84
C ALA A 63 -8.63 6.95 17.88
N PHE A 64 -8.49 5.68 17.50
CA PHE A 64 -7.19 5.03 17.34
C PHE A 64 -6.35 5.73 16.28
N VAL A 65 -6.90 5.94 15.07
CA VAL A 65 -6.20 6.63 13.98
C VAL A 65 -5.73 8.02 14.43
N ASP A 66 -6.55 8.82 15.11
CA ASP A 66 -6.14 10.14 15.59
C ASP A 66 -5.04 10.09 16.66
N ALA A 67 -4.96 9.00 17.43
CA ALA A 67 -3.93 8.83 18.46
C ALA A 67 -2.53 8.53 17.89
N TYR A 68 -2.44 7.83 16.74
CA TYR A 68 -1.16 7.44 16.13
C TYR A 68 -0.82 8.19 14.85
N LEU A 69 -1.84 8.55 14.08
CA LEU A 69 -1.74 9.14 12.76
C LEU A 69 -2.25 10.58 12.74
N PRO A 70 -1.47 11.50 13.29
CA PRO A 70 -1.49 12.87 12.82
C PRO A 70 -0.14 13.29 12.23
N GLN A 71 -0.14 14.44 11.55
CA GLN A 71 1.03 15.26 11.22
C GLN A 71 1.74 15.78 12.52
N ILE A 72 1.89 14.94 13.55
CA ILE A 72 2.54 15.26 14.82
C ILE A 72 4.01 14.79 14.75
N ALA A 73 4.91 15.63 15.24
CA ALA A 73 6.32 15.32 15.37
C ALA A 73 6.53 13.98 16.13
N PRO A 74 7.37 13.06 15.61
CA PRO A 74 7.66 11.74 16.22
C PRO A 74 8.00 11.81 17.72
N ASP A 75 8.63 12.90 18.15
CA ASP A 75 8.98 13.17 19.54
C ASP A 75 7.78 13.17 20.49
N ALA A 76 6.63 13.70 20.07
CA ALA A 76 5.45 13.78 20.94
C ALA A 76 4.77 12.42 21.15
N ILE A 77 5.01 11.43 20.27
CA ILE A 77 4.47 10.08 20.38
C ILE A 77 5.37 9.23 21.28
N VAL A 78 6.69 9.30 21.09
CA VAL A 78 7.66 8.53 21.87
C VAL A 78 7.78 9.04 23.32
N LEU A 79 7.71 10.36 23.56
CA LEU A 79 7.75 10.93 24.92
C LEU A 79 6.52 10.59 25.78
N ARG A 80 5.41 10.15 25.17
CA ARG A 80 4.16 9.87 25.89
C ARG A 80 4.08 8.45 26.44
N ARG A 81 5.02 7.55 26.08
CA ARG A 81 4.88 6.13 26.40
C ARG A 81 6.17 5.48 26.88
N ASP A 82 6.08 4.85 28.04
CA ASP A 82 7.04 3.86 28.49
C ASP A 82 6.91 2.61 27.61
N VAL A 83 7.70 2.53 26.53
CA VAL A 83 7.75 1.34 25.67
C VAL A 83 8.56 0.26 26.38
N ASP A 84 7.89 -0.78 26.87
CA ASP A 84 8.58 -1.87 27.57
C ASP A 84 9.45 -2.71 26.60
N PRO A 85 10.47 -3.44 27.11
CA PRO A 85 11.39 -4.19 26.25
C PRO A 85 10.74 -5.21 25.30
N ASN A 86 9.60 -5.80 25.67
CA ASN A 86 8.88 -6.73 24.79
C ASN A 86 8.21 -5.99 23.63
N ALA A 87 7.67 -4.79 23.88
CA ALA A 87 7.12 -3.94 22.83
C ALA A 87 8.23 -3.50 21.85
N VAL A 88 9.41 -3.11 22.35
CA VAL A 88 10.59 -2.82 21.51
C VAL A 88 10.94 -4.00 20.61
N THR A 89 10.98 -5.20 21.18
CA THR A 89 11.33 -6.41 20.43
C THR A 89 10.34 -6.69 19.30
N LYS A 90 9.04 -6.61 19.59
CA LYS A 90 7.99 -6.81 18.57
C LYS A 90 8.05 -5.77 17.45
N LEU A 91 8.33 -4.50 17.78
CA LEU A 91 8.48 -3.43 16.81
C LEU A 91 9.64 -3.72 15.85
N LEU A 92 10.78 -4.16 16.39
CA LEU A 92 11.96 -4.51 15.60
C LEU A 92 11.71 -5.77 14.75
N GLU A 93 11.09 -6.81 15.31
CA GLU A 93 10.72 -8.02 14.57
C GLU A 93 9.79 -7.70 13.39
N PHE A 94 8.81 -6.83 13.59
CA PHE A 94 7.95 -6.38 12.50
C PHE A 94 8.71 -5.55 11.47
N HIS A 95 9.59 -4.64 11.92
CA HIS A 95 10.43 -3.85 11.01
C HIS A 95 11.32 -4.74 10.15
N GLU A 96 11.87 -5.83 10.68
CA GLU A 96 12.64 -6.81 9.91
C GLU A 96 11.81 -7.45 8.78
N VAL A 97 10.51 -7.66 8.97
CA VAL A 97 9.61 -8.14 7.91
C VAL A 97 9.43 -7.09 6.83
N VAL A 98 9.28 -5.81 7.21
CA VAL A 98 9.20 -4.69 6.27
C VAL A 98 10.51 -4.55 5.48
N ASP A 99 11.65 -4.61 6.16
CA ASP A 99 12.99 -4.57 5.58
C ASP A 99 13.27 -5.75 4.66
N HIS A 100 12.65 -6.90 4.93
CA HIS A 100 12.70 -8.04 4.05
C HIS A 100 11.97 -7.77 2.73
N TYR A 101 10.73 -7.28 2.79
CA TYR A 101 9.89 -7.15 1.61
C TYR A 101 10.18 -5.92 0.76
N ALA A 102 10.49 -4.77 1.36
CA ALA A 102 10.71 -3.51 0.63
C ALA A 102 11.70 -3.64 -0.55
N PRO A 103 12.94 -4.16 -0.38
CA PRO A 103 13.86 -4.33 -1.51
C PRO A 103 13.39 -5.38 -2.53
N ILE A 104 12.63 -6.39 -2.10
CA ILE A 104 12.11 -7.42 -3.02
C ILE A 104 11.10 -6.82 -3.98
N ILE A 105 10.08 -6.12 -3.45
CA ILE A 105 9.03 -5.51 -4.27
C ILE A 105 9.57 -4.33 -5.07
N ALA A 106 10.51 -3.56 -4.52
CA ALA A 106 11.20 -2.51 -5.25
C ALA A 106 11.96 -3.06 -6.47
N ASN A 107 12.68 -4.17 -6.32
CA ASN A 107 13.35 -4.83 -7.45
C ASN A 107 12.36 -5.39 -8.49
N LEU A 108 11.22 -5.91 -8.07
CA LEU A 108 10.15 -6.34 -8.99
C LEU A 108 9.58 -5.15 -9.78
N ALA A 109 9.40 -4.01 -9.12
CA ALA A 109 8.93 -2.78 -9.73
C ALA A 109 9.97 -2.22 -10.72
N LEU A 110 11.24 -2.13 -10.30
CA LEU A 110 12.37 -1.73 -11.16
C LEU A 110 12.47 -2.58 -12.44
N ALA A 111 12.34 -3.89 -12.30
CA ALA A 111 12.38 -4.82 -13.43
C ALA A 111 11.20 -4.65 -14.41
N SER A 112 10.18 -3.88 -14.01
CA SER A 112 8.97 -3.62 -14.79
C SER A 112 8.95 -2.22 -15.40
N ILE A 113 9.96 -1.37 -15.13
CA ILE A 113 10.05 -0.01 -15.69
C ILE A 113 10.12 -0.06 -17.22
N PRO A 114 9.28 0.69 -17.94
CA PRO A 114 9.35 0.79 -19.39
C PRO A 114 10.72 1.28 -19.89
N ALA A 115 11.20 0.73 -21.00
CA ALA A 115 12.41 1.17 -21.73
C ALA A 115 13.78 1.08 -21.00
N GLN A 116 13.87 0.54 -19.77
CA GLN A 116 15.16 0.27 -19.12
C GLN A 116 15.83 -1.02 -19.67
N LYS A 117 16.48 -0.94 -20.83
CA LYS A 117 17.43 -1.97 -21.28
C LYS A 117 18.85 -1.62 -20.82
N GLY A 118 19.29 -2.18 -19.69
CA GLY A 118 20.73 -2.34 -19.39
C GLY A 118 21.37 -1.45 -18.33
N HIS A 119 20.63 -0.51 -17.70
CA HIS A 119 21.15 0.28 -16.57
C HIS A 119 20.14 0.34 -15.42
N HIS A 120 20.12 -0.70 -14.59
CA HIS A 120 19.39 -0.67 -13.33
C HIS A 120 20.21 0.08 -12.29
N LYS A 121 20.07 1.42 -12.25
CA LYS A 121 20.44 2.14 -11.02
C LYS A 121 19.62 1.54 -9.88
N SER A 122 20.27 1.16 -8.79
CA SER A 122 19.61 0.72 -7.56
C SER A 122 18.60 1.77 -7.10
N CYS A 123 17.61 1.34 -6.31
CA CYS A 123 16.73 2.30 -5.66
C CYS A 123 17.54 3.26 -4.78
N SER A 124 17.13 4.52 -4.73
CA SER A 124 17.61 5.47 -3.73
C SER A 124 17.08 5.09 -2.33
N GLU A 125 17.65 5.69 -1.30
CA GLU A 125 17.16 5.50 0.08
C GLU A 125 15.73 6.04 0.24
N THR A 126 15.39 7.15 -0.42
CA THR A 126 14.05 7.75 -0.42
C THR A 126 13.03 6.84 -1.08
N GLU A 127 13.37 6.24 -2.22
CA GLU A 127 12.51 5.26 -2.90
C GLU A 127 12.23 4.04 -2.01
N ILE A 128 13.27 3.46 -1.39
CA ILE A 128 13.10 2.34 -0.47
C ILE A 128 12.28 2.74 0.76
N ALA A 129 12.49 3.93 1.32
CA ALA A 129 11.72 4.42 2.46
C ALA A 129 10.21 4.50 2.13
N ARG A 130 9.84 4.93 0.92
CA ARG A 130 8.43 4.91 0.46
C ARG A 130 7.88 3.49 0.38
N PHE A 131 8.65 2.52 -0.12
CA PHE A 131 8.23 1.11 -0.10
C PHE A 131 8.01 0.59 1.32
N LYS A 132 8.90 0.92 2.27
CA LYS A 132 8.72 0.57 3.69
C LYS A 132 7.45 1.20 4.26
N LYS A 133 7.23 2.50 4.02
CA LYS A 133 6.03 3.23 4.46
C LYS A 133 4.75 2.58 3.93
N ALA A 134 4.70 2.29 2.64
CA ALA A 134 3.58 1.62 1.99
C ALA A 134 3.29 0.24 2.60
N LEU A 135 4.32 -0.53 2.99
CA LEU A 135 4.14 -1.82 3.67
C LEU A 135 3.55 -1.69 5.08
N TYR A 136 3.96 -0.66 5.84
CA TYR A 136 3.34 -0.33 7.13
C TYR A 136 1.86 0.05 6.97
N ILE A 137 1.57 0.97 6.05
CA ILE A 137 0.19 1.42 5.77
C ILE A 137 -0.64 0.22 5.31
N LEU A 138 -0.12 -0.60 4.40
CA LEU A 138 -0.77 -1.82 3.95
C LEU A 138 -1.12 -2.70 5.15
N HIS A 139 -0.15 -3.03 6.00
CA HIS A 139 -0.40 -3.90 7.16
C HIS A 139 -1.46 -3.34 8.12
N LEU A 140 -1.43 -2.04 8.41
CA LEU A 140 -2.46 -1.38 9.22
C LEU A 140 -3.83 -1.53 8.58
N THR A 141 -3.94 -1.27 7.27
CA THR A 141 -5.22 -1.40 6.57
C THR A 141 -5.75 -2.83 6.60
N THR A 142 -4.87 -3.83 6.52
CA THR A 142 -5.26 -5.24 6.59
C THR A 142 -5.68 -5.70 7.99
N ILE A 143 -5.30 -4.94 9.02
CA ILE A 143 -5.75 -5.20 10.39
C ILE A 143 -7.04 -4.46 10.69
N LEU A 144 -7.07 -3.15 10.46
CA LEU A 144 -8.17 -2.27 10.82
C LEU A 144 -9.42 -2.49 9.98
N PHE A 145 -9.26 -2.88 8.73
CA PHE A 145 -10.35 -2.94 7.75
C PHE A 145 -10.41 -4.31 7.07
N THR A 146 -10.37 -5.36 7.89
CA THR A 146 -10.59 -6.73 7.42
C THR A 146 -11.99 -6.84 6.80
N ARG A 147 -12.04 -6.96 5.47
CA ARG A 147 -13.30 -7.17 4.75
C ARG A 147 -13.51 -8.66 4.54
N ASP A 148 -14.68 -9.12 4.96
CA ASP A 148 -15.20 -10.43 4.60
C ASP A 148 -16.31 -10.23 3.56
N ASP A 149 -16.00 -10.43 2.27
CA ASP A 149 -16.99 -10.24 1.21
C ASP A 149 -17.89 -11.48 1.02
N GLN A 150 -18.11 -12.24 2.09
CA GLN A 150 -19.17 -13.24 2.09
C GLN A 150 -20.52 -12.56 1.80
N LEU A 151 -21.41 -13.27 1.11
CA LEU A 151 -22.79 -12.84 0.82
C LEU A 151 -23.66 -12.73 2.09
N ASN A 152 -23.04 -12.62 3.26
CA ASN A 152 -23.69 -12.43 4.53
C ASN A 152 -24.09 -10.94 4.66
N PRO A 153 -25.40 -10.63 4.77
CA PRO A 153 -25.86 -9.25 4.94
C PRO A 153 -25.25 -8.54 6.14
N ALA A 154 -24.89 -9.27 7.20
CA ALA A 154 -24.22 -8.68 8.37
C ALA A 154 -22.83 -8.12 8.01
N THR A 155 -22.13 -8.75 7.07
CA THR A 155 -20.80 -8.31 6.68
C THR A 155 -20.83 -7.12 5.72
N ALA A 156 -21.84 -7.06 4.84
CA ALA A 156 -22.09 -5.87 4.03
C ALA A 156 -22.46 -4.66 4.91
N ALA A 157 -23.37 -4.85 5.87
CA ALA A 157 -23.73 -3.80 6.84
C ALA A 157 -22.52 -3.34 7.65
N ARG A 158 -21.61 -4.26 8.00
CA ARG A 158 -20.36 -3.93 8.68
C ARG A 158 -19.41 -3.12 7.80
N ALA A 159 -19.32 -3.42 6.50
CA ALA A 159 -18.49 -2.67 5.57
C ALA A 159 -18.96 -1.22 5.41
N ASP A 160 -20.28 -1.00 5.41
CA ASP A 160 -20.89 0.34 5.38
C ASP A 160 -20.66 1.07 6.71
N ASP A 161 -20.80 0.36 7.84
CA ASP A 161 -20.59 0.90 9.19
C ASP A 161 -19.15 1.41 9.42
N ILE A 162 -18.14 0.72 8.90
CA ILE A 162 -16.72 1.14 9.00
C ILE A 162 -16.27 2.09 7.90
N GLU A 163 -17.11 2.41 6.91
CA GLU A 163 -16.76 3.32 5.79
C GLU A 163 -16.28 4.70 6.28
N PRO A 164 -16.91 5.35 7.28
CA PRO A 164 -16.41 6.61 7.84
C PRO A 164 -14.99 6.49 8.41
N ALA A 165 -14.69 5.42 9.15
CA ALA A 165 -13.36 5.17 9.70
C ALA A 165 -12.32 4.91 8.60
N TRP A 166 -12.72 4.22 7.52
CA TRP A 166 -11.89 4.00 6.34
C TRP A 166 -11.51 5.32 5.66
N ILE A 167 -12.50 6.20 5.40
CA ILE A 167 -12.26 7.53 4.81
C ILE A 167 -11.36 8.35 5.73
N HIS A 168 -11.63 8.36 7.04
CA HIS A 168 -10.82 9.07 8.02
C HIS A 168 -9.37 8.60 8.05
N PHE A 169 -9.12 7.30 8.00
CA PHE A 169 -7.76 6.74 7.92
C PHE A 169 -7.00 7.26 6.71
N TRP A 170 -7.59 7.20 5.52
CA TRP A 170 -6.92 7.64 4.30
C TRP A 170 -6.77 9.16 4.19
N SER A 171 -7.61 9.94 4.87
CA SER A 171 -7.47 11.39 4.98
C SER A 171 -6.16 11.84 5.65
N LYS A 172 -5.48 10.93 6.36
CA LYS A 172 -4.18 11.17 7.02
C LYS A 172 -3.00 11.05 6.07
N PHE A 173 -3.19 10.45 4.90
CA PHE A 173 -2.15 10.18 3.92
C PHE A 173 -2.38 10.97 2.64
N ALA A 174 -1.29 11.32 1.96
CA ALA A 174 -1.40 11.94 0.65
C ALA A 174 -1.96 10.94 -0.39
N PRO A 175 -2.66 11.40 -1.43
CA PRO A 175 -3.22 10.50 -2.44
C PRO A 175 -2.21 9.59 -3.13
N TRP A 176 -0.97 10.06 -3.33
CA TRP A 176 0.09 9.22 -3.89
C TRP A 176 0.57 8.12 -2.92
N GLU A 177 0.46 8.30 -1.60
CA GLU A 177 0.80 7.27 -0.61
C GLU A 177 -0.22 6.12 -0.61
N LEU A 178 -1.48 6.44 -0.88
CA LEU A 178 -2.49 5.42 -1.19
C LEU A 178 -2.12 4.66 -2.48
N GLN A 179 -1.71 5.36 -3.54
CA GLN A 179 -1.26 4.71 -4.78
C GLN A 179 0.01 3.87 -4.57
N GLN A 180 0.93 4.31 -3.72
CA GLN A 180 2.10 3.53 -3.30
C GLN A 180 1.66 2.26 -2.58
N THR A 181 0.73 2.35 -1.62
CA THR A 181 0.18 1.19 -0.90
C THR A 181 -0.45 0.19 -1.87
N ARG A 182 -1.15 0.68 -2.89
CA ARG A 182 -1.67 -0.11 -4.02
C ARG A 182 -0.61 -0.82 -4.82
N CYS A 183 0.40 -0.11 -5.24
CA CYS A 183 1.53 -0.68 -5.96
C CYS A 183 2.25 -1.75 -5.09
N ALA A 184 2.48 -1.48 -3.80
CA ALA A 184 3.13 -2.43 -2.89
C ALA A 184 2.35 -3.74 -2.77
N HIS A 185 1.03 -3.67 -2.58
CA HIS A 185 0.22 -4.87 -2.48
C HIS A 185 0.17 -5.67 -3.78
N ASP A 186 0.10 -5.00 -4.93
CA ASP A 186 0.18 -5.67 -6.22
C ASP A 186 1.51 -6.39 -6.47
N LEU A 187 2.59 -5.73 -6.11
CA LEU A 187 3.93 -6.27 -6.18
C LEU A 187 4.13 -7.43 -5.20
N LEU A 188 3.53 -7.36 -4.00
CA LEU A 188 3.50 -8.47 -3.04
C LEU A 188 2.72 -9.66 -3.59
N ALA A 189 1.53 -9.46 -4.14
CA ALA A 189 0.74 -10.53 -4.77
C ALA A 189 1.53 -11.23 -5.89
N ARG A 190 2.24 -10.45 -6.70
CA ARG A 190 3.16 -10.98 -7.73
C ARG A 190 4.35 -11.72 -7.10
N HIS A 191 4.93 -11.21 -6.02
CA HIS A 191 6.00 -11.87 -5.28
C HIS A 191 5.53 -13.23 -4.73
N THR A 192 4.38 -13.27 -4.04
CA THR A 192 3.74 -14.48 -3.53
C THR A 192 3.52 -15.51 -4.63
N GLN A 193 3.08 -15.08 -5.82
CA GLN A 193 2.95 -15.96 -6.98
C GLN A 193 4.31 -16.49 -7.47
N ASN A 194 5.36 -15.67 -7.48
CA ASN A 194 6.72 -16.10 -7.84
C ASN A 194 7.27 -17.12 -6.84
N VAL A 195 7.11 -16.88 -5.54
CA VAL A 195 7.59 -17.80 -4.49
C VAL A 195 6.85 -19.13 -4.57
N SER A 196 5.53 -19.13 -4.71
CA SER A 196 4.72 -20.35 -4.83
C SER A 196 5.05 -21.18 -6.09
N ASN A 197 5.44 -20.51 -7.18
CA ASN A 197 5.86 -21.16 -8.42
C ASN A 197 7.31 -21.68 -8.38
N ALA A 198 8.17 -21.13 -7.52
CA ALA A 198 9.58 -21.49 -7.45
C ALA A 198 9.86 -22.84 -6.73
N ASN A 199 8.87 -23.75 -6.66
CA ASN A 199 8.95 -25.01 -5.92
C ASN A 199 9.74 -26.10 -6.71
N PRO A 200 10.86 -26.62 -6.15
CA PRO A 200 11.74 -27.59 -6.81
C PRO A 200 11.24 -29.05 -6.78
N MET A 201 10.12 -29.39 -6.13
CA MET A 201 9.59 -30.78 -6.11
C MET A 201 9.05 -31.29 -7.47
N GLN A 202 9.21 -30.53 -8.56
CA GLN A 202 8.97 -30.93 -9.94
C GLN A 202 9.94 -32.01 -10.49
N ARG A 203 10.65 -32.75 -9.63
CA ARG A 203 11.62 -33.79 -10.02
C ARG A 203 11.02 -35.05 -10.67
N ARG A 204 9.71 -35.11 -10.96
CA ARG A 204 9.03 -36.26 -11.58
C ARG A 204 8.16 -35.92 -12.81
N GLY A 205 8.62 -35.01 -13.66
CA GLY A 205 8.36 -35.11 -15.10
C GLY A 205 7.28 -34.24 -15.72
N LYS A 206 6.50 -33.45 -14.97
CA LYS A 206 5.72 -32.33 -15.55
C LYS A 206 5.64 -31.14 -14.57
N PRO A 207 5.89 -29.90 -15.03
CA PRO A 207 5.73 -28.73 -14.18
C PRO A 207 4.25 -28.48 -13.90
N TYR A 208 3.80 -28.75 -12.67
CA TYR A 208 2.48 -28.32 -12.23
C TYR A 208 2.52 -26.82 -11.91
N LYS A 209 2.31 -25.99 -12.93
CA LYS A 209 2.21 -24.53 -12.82
C LYS A 209 0.73 -24.15 -12.72
N LYS A 210 0.17 -24.13 -11.51
CA LYS A 210 -1.12 -23.48 -11.26
C LYS A 210 -0.83 -22.00 -11.13
N THR A 211 -1.40 -21.20 -12.02
CA THR A 211 -1.36 -19.74 -11.91
C THR A 211 -2.66 -19.33 -11.25
N PHE A 212 -2.55 -18.64 -10.12
CA PHE A 212 -3.69 -18.07 -9.42
C PHE A 212 -4.09 -16.77 -10.11
N SER A 213 -5.37 -16.42 -10.04
CA SER A 213 -5.80 -15.11 -10.51
C SER A 213 -5.20 -14.02 -9.61
N GLN A 214 -4.93 -12.83 -10.18
CA GLN A 214 -4.39 -11.72 -9.40
C GLN A 214 -5.34 -11.31 -8.26
N GLY A 215 -6.65 -11.36 -8.47
CA GLY A 215 -7.64 -11.08 -7.42
C GLY A 215 -7.55 -12.04 -6.23
N VAL A 216 -7.34 -13.34 -6.48
CA VAL A 216 -7.13 -14.33 -5.40
C VAL A 216 -5.83 -14.03 -4.63
N LEU A 217 -4.74 -13.73 -5.33
CA LEU A 217 -3.45 -13.45 -4.70
C LEU A 217 -3.49 -12.18 -3.85
N ARG A 218 -4.17 -11.13 -4.33
CA ARG A 218 -4.33 -9.89 -3.58
C ARG A 218 -5.15 -10.10 -2.32
N ALA A 219 -6.32 -10.71 -2.42
CA ALA A 219 -7.15 -11.03 -1.27
C ALA A 219 -6.40 -11.90 -0.26
N PHE A 220 -5.61 -12.87 -0.75
CA PHE A 220 -4.74 -13.69 0.10
C PHE A 220 -3.68 -12.87 0.83
N VAL A 221 -2.98 -11.96 0.14
CA VAL A 221 -1.96 -11.10 0.78
C VAL A 221 -2.57 -10.21 1.87
N ILE A 222 -3.76 -9.65 1.64
CA ILE A 222 -4.47 -8.86 2.66
C ILE A 222 -4.86 -9.74 3.85
N ASN A 223 -5.44 -10.90 3.57
CA ASN A 223 -5.91 -11.84 4.57
C ASN A 223 -4.79 -12.30 5.51
N GLU A 224 -3.68 -12.78 4.93
CA GLU A 224 -2.54 -13.27 5.70
C GLU A 224 -1.79 -12.12 6.36
N GLY A 225 -1.58 -11.01 5.66
CA GLY A 225 -0.71 -9.91 6.08
C GLY A 225 0.78 -10.29 6.17
N LEU A 226 1.64 -9.28 6.32
CA LEU A 226 3.08 -9.42 6.10
C LEU A 226 3.80 -10.46 6.98
N VAL A 227 3.48 -10.53 8.28
CA VAL A 227 4.16 -11.43 9.22
C VAL A 227 3.91 -12.89 8.87
N ASP A 228 2.65 -13.25 8.62
CA ASP A 228 2.26 -14.64 8.33
C ASP A 228 2.65 -15.04 6.91
N LEU A 229 2.62 -14.11 5.94
CA LEU A 229 3.23 -14.31 4.62
C LEU A 229 4.71 -14.65 4.76
N ARG A 230 5.44 -13.89 5.58
CA ARG A 230 6.87 -14.14 5.80
C ARG A 230 7.12 -15.49 6.45
N HIS A 231 6.29 -15.86 7.42
CA HIS A 231 6.34 -17.16 8.04
C HIS A 231 6.10 -18.28 7.03
N LEU A 232 5.04 -18.19 6.21
CA LEU A 232 4.70 -19.15 5.15
C LEU A 232 5.82 -19.35 4.12
N GLU A 233 6.52 -18.27 3.78
CA GLU A 233 7.67 -18.30 2.86
C GLU A 233 8.91 -18.93 3.51
N GLY A 234 9.09 -18.70 4.82
CA GLY A 234 10.20 -19.23 5.62
C GLY A 234 10.05 -20.70 6.01
N LEU A 235 8.82 -21.25 6.01
CA LEU A 235 8.60 -22.69 6.15
C LEU A 235 9.37 -23.41 5.05
N ALA A 236 10.29 -24.31 5.43
CA ALA A 236 11.33 -24.93 4.59
C ALA A 236 10.85 -25.62 3.30
N SER A 237 9.53 -25.71 3.06
CA SER A 237 8.99 -26.02 1.75
C SER A 237 8.01 -24.92 1.29
N LYS A 238 8.35 -24.30 0.15
CA LYS A 238 7.48 -23.43 -0.68
C LYS A 238 6.13 -24.08 -1.06
N HIS A 239 5.97 -25.36 -0.72
CA HIS A 239 4.71 -26.09 -0.78
C HIS A 239 3.66 -25.54 0.18
N HIS A 240 4.05 -25.07 1.39
CA HIS A 240 3.09 -24.56 2.38
C HIS A 240 2.40 -23.29 1.90
N LEU A 241 3.15 -22.32 1.38
CA LEU A 241 2.56 -21.11 0.78
C LEU A 241 1.55 -21.46 -0.31
N ARG A 242 1.89 -22.41 -1.18
CA ARG A 242 0.97 -22.85 -2.24
C ARG A 242 -0.28 -23.53 -1.70
N VAL A 243 -0.14 -24.43 -0.72
CA VAL A 243 -1.27 -25.11 -0.06
C VAL A 243 -2.16 -24.10 0.65
N ALA A 244 -1.59 -23.06 1.26
CA ALA A 244 -2.34 -21.97 1.87
C ALA A 244 -3.16 -21.19 0.83
N ILE A 245 -2.56 -20.83 -0.31
CA ILE A 245 -3.29 -20.16 -1.40
C ILE A 245 -4.38 -21.07 -1.98
N ASP A 246 -4.10 -22.36 -2.19
CA ASP A 246 -5.08 -23.34 -2.68
C ASP A 246 -6.28 -23.43 -1.71
N LYS A 247 -6.04 -23.53 -0.40
CA LYS A 247 -7.10 -23.53 0.62
C LYS A 247 -7.89 -22.21 0.62
N PHE A 248 -7.20 -21.08 0.50
CA PHE A 248 -7.84 -19.78 0.43
C PHE A 248 -8.77 -19.66 -0.77
N GLU A 249 -8.35 -20.13 -1.94
CA GLU A 249 -9.20 -20.14 -3.13
C GLU A 249 -10.44 -21.03 -2.95
N GLU A 250 -10.33 -22.15 -2.21
CA GLU A 250 -11.45 -23.03 -1.88
C GLU A 250 -12.46 -22.37 -0.91
N PHE A 251 -11.98 -21.64 0.09
CA PHE A 251 -12.85 -20.99 1.08
C PHE A 251 -13.40 -19.64 0.61
N SER A 252 -12.74 -19.00 -0.35
CA SER A 252 -12.98 -17.59 -0.69
C SER A 252 -13.38 -17.36 -2.16
N PRO A 253 -14.32 -18.13 -2.77
CA PRO A 253 -14.71 -17.93 -4.16
C PRO A 253 -15.29 -16.52 -4.42
N ASN A 254 -15.74 -15.82 -3.38
CA ASN A 254 -16.30 -14.46 -3.45
C ASN A 254 -15.36 -13.35 -2.97
N TRP A 255 -14.31 -13.62 -2.19
CA TRP A 255 -13.39 -12.56 -1.71
C TRP A 255 -12.57 -11.93 -2.84
N ALA A 256 -12.34 -12.68 -3.92
CA ALA A 256 -11.59 -12.20 -5.07
C ALA A 256 -12.32 -11.12 -5.91
N ARG A 257 -13.58 -10.78 -5.58
CA ARG A 257 -14.46 -9.99 -6.47
C ARG A 257 -14.55 -8.50 -6.14
N LEU A 258 -14.31 -8.08 -4.91
CA LEU A 258 -14.61 -6.71 -4.49
C LEU A 258 -13.55 -6.19 -3.55
N GLU A 259 -12.34 -5.96 -4.05
CA GLU A 259 -11.37 -5.17 -3.31
C GLU A 259 -11.74 -3.66 -3.45
N PRO A 260 -12.36 -3.04 -2.44
CA PRO A 260 -13.08 -1.77 -2.62
C PRO A 260 -12.11 -0.60 -2.69
N TRP A 261 -10.95 -0.78 -2.06
CA TRP A 261 -9.82 0.10 -2.19
C TRP A 261 -9.51 0.35 -3.68
N TYR A 262 -9.55 -0.66 -4.58
CA TYR A 262 -9.39 -0.50 -6.04
C TYR A 262 -10.40 0.35 -6.81
N LYS A 263 -11.63 0.50 -6.31
CA LYS A 263 -12.74 1.05 -7.11
C LYS A 263 -13.09 2.51 -6.81
N LYS A 264 -12.71 3.03 -5.64
CA LYS A 264 -13.09 4.39 -5.20
C LYS A 264 -11.88 5.27 -4.77
N HIS A 265 -10.67 4.93 -5.22
CA HIS A 265 -9.40 5.53 -4.74
C HIS A 265 -9.39 7.06 -4.68
N ASP A 266 -9.56 7.73 -5.82
CA ASP A 266 -9.44 9.19 -5.83
C ASP A 266 -10.73 9.86 -5.31
N LYS A 267 -11.85 9.12 -5.29
CA LYS A 267 -13.12 9.61 -4.75
C LYS A 267 -13.10 9.84 -3.27
N MET A 268 -12.36 9.06 -2.50
CA MET A 268 -12.29 9.31 -1.06
C MET A 268 -11.69 10.68 -0.73
N TYR A 269 -10.92 11.27 -1.65
CA TYR A 269 -10.39 12.63 -1.54
C TYR A 269 -11.36 13.68 -2.10
N LEU A 270 -12.27 13.28 -3.00
CA LEU A 270 -13.42 14.09 -3.46
C LEU A 270 -14.54 14.19 -2.41
N GLU A 271 -14.76 13.11 -1.67
CA GLU A 271 -15.83 12.94 -0.67
C GLU A 271 -15.48 13.57 0.70
N GLN A 272 -14.25 14.09 0.87
CA GLN A 272 -13.79 14.71 2.12
C GLN A 272 -14.31 16.13 2.34
N THR A 273 -14.91 16.75 1.33
CA THR A 273 -15.54 18.06 1.43
C THR A 273 -17.04 17.88 1.25
N ASP A 274 -17.78 17.93 2.36
CA ASP A 274 -19.25 17.91 2.36
C ASP A 274 -19.76 18.94 1.33
N ASP A 275 -20.49 18.44 0.32
CA ASP A 275 -21.07 19.17 -0.83
C ASP A 275 -20.17 19.46 -2.06
N SER A 276 -18.91 19.03 -2.12
CA SER A 276 -18.10 19.30 -3.34
C SER A 276 -18.28 18.25 -4.43
N THR A 277 -18.79 18.65 -5.59
CA THR A 277 -18.73 17.85 -6.83
C THR A 277 -17.35 17.89 -7.49
N GLN A 278 -16.32 18.37 -6.78
CA GLN A 278 -15.04 18.84 -7.33
C GLN A 278 -13.88 18.62 -6.35
N LEU A 279 -12.73 18.13 -6.85
CA LEU A 279 -11.47 18.01 -6.10
C LEU A 279 -10.62 19.26 -6.29
N ASP A 280 -10.32 19.99 -5.22
CA ASP A 280 -9.26 21.02 -5.26
C ASP A 280 -7.90 20.36 -5.01
N VAL A 281 -7.21 20.03 -6.10
CA VAL A 281 -5.89 19.40 -6.03
C VAL A 281 -4.83 20.37 -5.47
N SER A 282 -5.01 21.70 -5.58
CA SER A 282 -4.09 22.66 -4.97
C SER A 282 -4.13 22.60 -3.44
N SER A 283 -5.33 22.46 -2.86
CA SER A 283 -5.49 22.26 -1.42
C SER A 283 -4.83 20.96 -0.94
N ILE A 284 -4.91 19.88 -1.74
CA ILE A 284 -4.24 18.61 -1.44
C ILE A 284 -2.72 18.77 -1.42
N LEU A 285 -2.16 19.39 -2.46
CA LEU A 285 -0.71 19.61 -2.56
C LEU A 285 -0.21 20.49 -1.41
N ALA A 286 -0.97 21.52 -1.04
CA ALA A 286 -0.64 22.38 0.10
C ALA A 286 -0.69 21.63 1.45
N LYS A 287 -1.61 20.68 1.61
CA LYS A 287 -1.73 19.84 2.82
C LYS A 287 -0.59 18.82 2.97
N HIS A 288 0.02 18.41 1.85
CA HIS A 288 1.04 17.35 1.80
C HIS A 288 2.30 17.83 1.05
N PRO A 289 3.09 18.76 1.61
CA PRO A 289 4.31 19.21 0.97
C PRO A 289 5.36 18.10 0.96
N GLU A 290 5.97 17.85 -0.20
CA GLU A 290 7.11 16.94 -0.34
C GLU A 290 8.36 17.69 -0.80
N ALA A 291 9.52 17.25 -0.33
CA ALA A 291 10.81 17.78 -0.77
C ALA A 291 11.14 17.38 -2.23
N GLU A 292 10.50 16.34 -2.73
CA GLU A 292 10.77 15.70 -4.01
C GLU A 292 9.41 15.44 -4.68
N SER A 293 9.21 15.94 -5.90
CA SER A 293 7.89 16.01 -6.52
C SER A 293 7.47 14.74 -7.25
N GLY A 294 8.36 13.77 -7.48
CA GLY A 294 8.11 12.59 -8.29
C GLY A 294 6.77 11.88 -7.99
N PRO A 295 6.49 11.47 -6.75
CA PRO A 295 5.22 10.87 -6.37
C PRO A 295 4.01 11.76 -6.71
N SER A 296 4.04 13.02 -6.29
CA SER A 296 2.96 13.98 -6.54
C SER A 296 2.74 14.28 -8.03
N ASP A 297 3.81 14.45 -8.81
CA ASP A 297 3.77 14.68 -10.26
C ASP A 297 3.16 13.47 -10.98
N SER A 298 3.60 12.26 -10.61
CA SER A 298 3.10 11.03 -11.23
C SER A 298 1.63 10.79 -10.89
N TRP A 299 1.21 11.06 -9.65
CA TRP A 299 -0.19 10.98 -9.25
C TRP A 299 -1.04 12.01 -10.00
N MET A 300 -0.64 13.29 -9.98
CA MET A 300 -1.38 14.36 -10.64
C MET A 300 -1.48 14.13 -12.15
N HIS A 301 -0.41 13.67 -12.80
CA HIS A 301 -0.45 13.27 -14.20
C HIS A 301 -1.44 12.14 -14.42
N THR A 302 -1.39 11.05 -13.64
CA THR A 302 -2.34 9.94 -13.81
C THR A 302 -3.79 10.31 -13.51
N LEU A 303 -4.02 11.30 -12.65
CA LEU A 303 -5.32 11.88 -12.39
C LEU A 303 -5.75 12.67 -13.63
N LEU A 304 -5.04 13.75 -13.95
CA LEU A 304 -5.44 14.73 -14.96
C LEU A 304 -5.37 14.23 -16.41
N GLN A 305 -4.49 13.29 -16.76
CA GLN A 305 -4.39 12.78 -18.14
C GLN A 305 -5.69 12.16 -18.68
N MET A 306 -6.60 11.78 -17.77
CA MET A 306 -7.91 11.23 -18.12
C MET A 306 -9.02 12.29 -18.10
N HIS A 307 -8.74 13.49 -17.58
CA HIS A 307 -9.71 14.57 -17.38
C HIS A 307 -9.47 15.78 -18.29
N VAL A 308 -8.20 16.04 -18.64
CA VAL A 308 -7.80 17.24 -19.36
C VAL A 308 -7.32 16.83 -20.75
N ASP A 309 -8.05 17.27 -21.78
CA ASP A 309 -7.63 17.12 -23.17
C ASP A 309 -6.60 18.20 -23.53
N ASP A 310 -5.40 18.05 -22.96
CA ASP A 310 -4.24 18.90 -23.26
C ASP A 310 -3.04 18.05 -23.70
N ALA A 311 -2.28 18.57 -24.66
CA ALA A 311 -1.11 17.91 -25.22
C ALA A 311 -0.04 17.58 -24.16
N ILE A 312 0.03 18.34 -23.06
CA ILE A 312 0.98 18.08 -21.97
C ILE A 312 0.75 16.72 -21.31
N PHE A 313 -0.50 16.24 -21.27
CA PHE A 313 -0.85 14.93 -20.74
C PHE A 313 -0.80 13.80 -21.78
N GLN A 314 -0.69 14.16 -23.06
CA GLN A 314 -0.41 13.22 -24.14
C GLN A 314 1.10 12.92 -24.22
N ALA A 315 1.94 13.82 -23.72
CA ALA A 315 3.38 13.62 -23.65
C ALA A 315 3.73 12.53 -22.62
N GLY A 316 4.29 11.41 -23.09
CA GLY A 316 4.74 10.32 -22.21
C GLY A 316 3.64 9.37 -21.69
N SER A 317 2.35 9.71 -21.84
CA SER A 317 1.25 8.82 -21.46
C SER A 317 1.21 7.56 -22.33
N ASP A 318 1.49 7.68 -23.63
CA ASP A 318 1.60 6.57 -24.58
C ASP A 318 2.65 5.50 -24.19
N SER A 319 3.64 5.86 -23.37
CA SER A 319 4.75 4.97 -23.01
C SER A 319 4.78 4.55 -21.53
N LEU A 320 4.35 5.42 -20.60
CA LEU A 320 4.47 5.16 -19.15
C LEU A 320 3.16 4.79 -18.46
N PHE A 321 2.06 5.45 -18.84
CA PHE A 321 0.78 5.37 -18.13
C PHE A 321 -0.37 4.87 -18.99
N HIS A 322 -0.06 4.33 -20.17
CA HIS A 322 -1.02 3.81 -21.14
C HIS A 322 -1.96 2.75 -20.55
N CYS A 323 -1.53 2.03 -19.50
CA CYS A 323 -2.36 1.08 -18.77
C CYS A 323 -2.12 1.20 -17.27
N GLY A 324 -3.20 1.38 -16.50
CA GLY A 324 -3.15 1.43 -15.04
C GLY A 324 -2.50 0.20 -14.42
N GLN A 325 -2.79 -1.00 -14.95
CA GLN A 325 -2.16 -2.24 -14.45
C GLN A 325 -0.64 -2.22 -14.60
N HIS A 326 -0.13 -1.76 -15.75
CA HIS A 326 1.32 -1.65 -15.94
C HIS A 326 1.92 -0.57 -15.04
N ALA A 327 1.28 0.60 -14.94
CA ALA A 327 1.71 1.67 -14.04
C ALA A 327 1.92 1.16 -12.61
N ILE A 328 0.95 0.39 -12.10
CA ILE A 328 0.99 -0.22 -10.78
C ILE A 328 2.13 -1.25 -10.68
N GLU A 329 2.27 -2.12 -11.68
CA GLU A 329 3.30 -3.18 -11.69
C GLU A 329 4.73 -2.66 -11.72
N TRP A 330 4.97 -1.46 -12.27
CA TRP A 330 6.28 -0.82 -12.18
C TRP A 330 6.39 0.19 -11.04
N GLY A 331 5.34 0.35 -10.22
CA GLY A 331 5.39 1.14 -8.99
C GLY A 331 5.53 2.64 -9.22
N TYR A 332 4.85 3.19 -10.23
CA TYR A 332 5.04 4.58 -10.69
C TYR A 332 5.08 5.64 -9.57
N ALA A 333 4.27 5.49 -8.53
CA ALA A 333 4.15 6.44 -7.42
C ALA A 333 5.31 6.38 -6.40
N PHE A 334 6.24 5.44 -6.52
CA PHE A 334 7.38 5.30 -5.59
C PHE A 334 8.62 6.09 -6.01
N TRP A 335 8.73 6.43 -7.27
CA TRP A 335 10.00 6.82 -7.87
C TRP A 335 10.31 8.29 -7.68
N ASP A 336 11.60 8.58 -7.49
CA ASP A 336 12.06 9.96 -7.50
C ASP A 336 11.85 10.57 -8.90
N ARG A 337 11.72 11.90 -8.96
CA ARG A 337 11.60 12.67 -10.20
C ARG A 337 12.69 12.32 -11.21
N GLU A 338 13.95 12.18 -10.78
CA GLU A 338 15.05 11.80 -11.67
C GLU A 338 14.77 10.47 -12.40
N ARG A 339 14.20 9.48 -11.69
CA ARG A 339 13.90 8.17 -12.28
C ARG A 339 12.69 8.24 -13.21
N LEU A 340 11.68 9.01 -12.83
CA LEU A 340 10.51 9.26 -13.67
C LEU A 340 10.88 10.00 -14.96
N ASP A 341 11.79 10.98 -14.89
CA ASP A 341 12.35 11.66 -16.05
C ASP A 341 13.16 10.70 -16.91
N ALA A 342 13.98 9.84 -16.32
CA ALA A 342 14.71 8.82 -17.07
C ALA A 342 13.77 7.83 -17.79
N ALA A 343 12.69 7.41 -17.13
CA ALA A 343 11.70 6.51 -17.70
C ALA A 343 10.88 7.19 -18.81
N SER A 344 10.48 8.45 -18.60
CA SER A 344 9.67 9.25 -19.54
C SER A 344 10.48 9.88 -20.66
N ARG A 345 11.82 9.89 -20.55
CA ARG A 345 12.74 10.72 -21.36
C ARG A 345 12.50 12.22 -21.18
N GLY A 346 12.17 12.62 -19.95
CA GLY A 346 11.90 14.00 -19.55
C GLY A 346 10.56 14.53 -20.07
N LEU A 347 9.62 13.63 -20.39
CA LEU A 347 8.31 13.99 -20.93
C LEU A 347 7.22 14.07 -19.86
N LEU A 348 7.45 13.54 -18.66
CA LEU A 348 6.50 13.70 -17.56
C LEU A 348 6.44 15.19 -17.19
N PRO A 349 5.27 15.85 -17.14
CA PRO A 349 5.20 17.22 -16.67
C PRO A 349 5.39 17.31 -15.15
N THR A 350 5.82 18.47 -14.68
CA THR A 350 5.87 18.81 -13.26
C THR A 350 4.50 19.27 -12.76
N THR A 351 4.31 19.23 -11.44
CA THR A 351 3.12 19.78 -10.78
C THR A 351 2.86 21.22 -11.23
N ALA A 352 3.88 22.09 -11.22
CA ALA A 352 3.74 23.48 -11.65
C ALA A 352 3.24 23.61 -13.10
N GLU A 353 3.80 22.83 -14.03
CA GLU A 353 3.37 22.85 -15.44
C GLU A 353 1.93 22.36 -15.60
N MET A 354 1.50 21.35 -14.84
CA MET A 354 0.12 20.86 -14.87
C MET A 354 -0.87 21.86 -14.24
N GLN A 355 -0.44 22.59 -13.21
CA GLN A 355 -1.21 23.66 -12.58
C GLN A 355 -1.43 24.86 -13.50
N ASP A 356 -0.49 25.14 -14.40
CA ASP A 356 -0.57 26.28 -15.32
C ASP A 356 -1.57 26.08 -16.48
N VAL A 357 -1.87 24.82 -16.84
CA VAL A 357 -2.70 24.49 -18.03
C VAL A 357 -4.11 24.00 -17.70
N SER A 358 -4.40 23.69 -16.44
CA SER A 358 -5.69 23.16 -16.03
C SER A 358 -6.25 23.97 -14.87
N ASP A 359 -7.54 24.31 -14.92
CA ASP A 359 -8.27 24.60 -13.69
C ASP A 359 -8.25 23.28 -12.92
N ILE A 360 -7.50 23.25 -11.82
CA ILE A 360 -7.02 22.06 -11.09
C ILE A 360 -8.16 21.44 -10.25
N THR A 361 -9.33 21.37 -10.87
CA THR A 361 -10.64 21.05 -10.32
C THR A 361 -11.18 19.86 -11.09
N VAL A 362 -11.19 18.69 -10.45
CA VAL A 362 -11.65 17.44 -11.08
C VAL A 362 -13.06 17.10 -10.60
N PHE A 363 -14.02 16.90 -11.50
CA PHE A 363 -15.39 16.58 -11.12
C PHE A 363 -15.54 15.11 -10.66
N THR A 364 -16.38 14.88 -9.65
CA THR A 364 -16.63 13.54 -9.07
C THR A 364 -17.15 12.55 -10.12
N GLU A 365 -18.06 13.00 -11.00
CA GLU A 365 -18.66 12.17 -12.07
C GLU A 365 -17.61 11.67 -13.07
N ASP A 366 -16.58 12.49 -13.36
CA ASP A 366 -15.50 12.09 -14.25
C ASP A 366 -14.59 11.05 -13.57
N VAL A 367 -14.37 11.14 -12.26
CA VAL A 367 -13.60 10.14 -11.50
C VAL A 367 -14.35 8.81 -11.42
N ASP A 368 -15.67 8.86 -11.35
CA ASP A 368 -16.59 7.72 -11.40
C ASP A 368 -16.46 6.90 -12.68
N TYR A 369 -16.53 7.57 -13.83
CA TYR A 369 -16.34 6.96 -15.15
C TYR A 369 -14.91 6.43 -15.35
N ASN A 370 -13.91 7.05 -14.71
CA ASN A 370 -12.49 6.76 -14.90
C ASN A 370 -11.92 5.68 -13.94
N ALA A 371 -12.62 5.35 -12.86
CA ALA A 371 -12.32 4.16 -12.07
C ALA A 371 -12.28 2.91 -12.98
N ASP A 372 -13.08 2.88 -14.05
CA ASP A 372 -13.07 1.81 -15.06
C ASP A 372 -11.78 1.72 -15.89
N PHE A 373 -11.09 2.84 -16.18
CA PHE A 373 -9.77 2.82 -16.84
C PHE A 373 -8.67 2.23 -15.94
N ARG A 374 -8.79 2.46 -14.62
CA ARG A 374 -7.91 1.88 -13.59
C ARG A 374 -8.35 0.49 -13.14
N LEU A 375 -9.49 0.00 -13.66
CA LEU A 375 -10.00 -1.35 -13.45
C LEU A 375 -9.44 -2.34 -14.47
N HIS A 376 -9.43 -3.59 -14.06
CA HIS A 376 -8.78 -4.71 -14.73
C HIS A 376 -9.44 -5.16 -16.04
N SER A 377 -10.26 -4.34 -16.69
CA SER A 377 -10.99 -4.73 -17.90
C SER A 377 -10.05 -4.88 -19.08
N GLY A 378 -9.34 -6.02 -19.11
CA GLY A 378 -8.53 -6.51 -20.21
C GLY A 378 -7.50 -5.50 -20.69
N CYS A 379 -6.38 -5.37 -20.00
CA CYS A 379 -5.18 -4.74 -20.56
C CYS A 379 -4.95 -5.28 -21.99
N THR A 380 -5.21 -4.45 -23.01
CA THR A 380 -5.06 -4.80 -24.43
C THR A 380 -3.66 -4.55 -24.93
N CYS A 381 -2.78 -3.97 -24.08
CA CYS A 381 -1.35 -3.90 -24.33
C CYS A 381 -0.90 -5.33 -24.63
N LYS A 382 -0.72 -5.63 -25.92
CA LYS A 382 -0.18 -6.91 -26.34
C LYS A 382 1.09 -7.12 -25.54
N LYS A 383 1.43 -8.37 -25.23
CA LYS A 383 2.82 -8.76 -24.94
C LYS A 383 3.72 -8.52 -26.18
N GLY A 384 3.65 -7.34 -26.77
CA GLY A 384 4.66 -6.82 -27.65
C GLY A 384 5.84 -6.54 -26.75
N ARG A 385 6.90 -7.32 -26.93
CA ARG A 385 8.20 -7.04 -26.37
C ARG A 385 8.53 -5.58 -26.67
N TYR A 386 8.53 -4.73 -25.65
CA TYR A 386 9.25 -3.45 -25.70
C TYR A 386 10.74 -3.71 -25.50
#